data_AF-A0A9P0K0M0-F1
#
_entry.id   AF-A0A9P0K0M0-F1
#
_cell.length_a   1.000
_cell.length_b   1.000
_cell.length_c   1.000
_cell.angle_alpha   90.00
_cell.angle_beta   90.00
_cell.angle_gamma   90.00
#
_symmetry.space_group_name_H-M   'P 1'
#
loop_
_entity.id
_entity.type
_entity.pdbx_description
1 polymer ?
#
loop_
_entity_poly.entity_id
_entity_poly.type
_entity_poly.pdbx_seq_one_letter_code
_entity_poly.pdbx_strand_id
1 'polypeptide(L)' 'MVAKKIKFSKDYVKLGFTFIEKYELQLPEYVICTKVLSNDSMRPNCLERLLKQQHPTLVFKTK' A
#
# COMPACT_ATOMS: atom_id res chain seq x y z
N MET A 1 -19.92 -15.32 -0.56
CA MET A 1 -18.48 -15.63 -0.47
C MET A 1 -17.82 -14.49 0.29
N VAL A 2 -17.48 -14.69 1.57
CA VAL A 2 -16.93 -13.60 2.40
C VAL A 2 -15.49 -13.38 1.95
N ALA A 3 -15.25 -12.35 1.14
CA ALA A 3 -13.92 -11.88 0.83
C ALA A 3 -13.20 -11.65 2.16
N LYS A 4 -12.15 -12.43 2.43
CA LYS A 4 -11.33 -12.33 3.64
C LYS A 4 -10.79 -10.91 3.69
N LYS A 5 -11.41 -10.05 4.53
CA LYS A 5 -11.03 -8.64 4.71
C LYS A 5 -9.57 -8.62 5.15
N ILE A 6 -8.66 -8.34 4.22
CA ILE A 6 -7.25 -8.16 4.56
C ILE A 6 -7.21 -6.87 5.35
N LYS A 7 -6.96 -6.98 6.66
CA LYS A 7 -6.83 -5.82 7.52
C LYS A 7 -5.51 -5.14 7.18
N PHE A 8 -5.57 -3.85 6.89
CA PHE A 8 -4.37 -3.04 6.73
C PHE A 8 -3.52 -3.08 8.01
N SER A 9 -2.26 -3.54 7.89
CA SER A 9 -1.30 -3.47 8.99
C SER A 9 -0.76 -2.05 9.12
N LYS A 10 -0.59 -1.56 10.36
CA LYS A 10 0.01 -0.24 10.61
C LYS A 10 1.45 -0.14 10.08
N ASP A 11 2.12 -1.27 9.89
CA ASP A 11 3.49 -1.29 9.32
C ASP A 11 3.55 -0.79 7.88
N TYR A 12 2.45 -0.84 7.13
CA TYR A 12 2.39 -0.28 5.78
C TYR A 12 2.49 1.25 5.76
N VAL A 13 2.11 1.94 6.85
CA VAL A 13 2.29 3.39 7.00
C VAL A 13 3.78 3.76 6.99
N LYS A 14 4.63 2.92 7.60
CA LYS A 14 6.10 3.11 7.60
C LYS A 14 6.69 2.99 6.19
N LEU A 15 6.02 2.26 5.30
CA LEU A 15 6.41 2.09 3.90
C LEU A 15 5.85 3.19 2.99
N GLY A 16 5.11 4.17 3.53
CA GLY A 16 4.51 5.26 2.74
C GLY A 16 3.16 4.90 2.10
N PHE A 17 2.49 3.88 2.61
CA PHE A 17 1.16 3.46 2.16
C PHE A 17 0.10 3.77 3.21
N THR A 18 -1.09 4.11 2.75
CA THR A 18 -2.32 4.18 3.52
C THR A 18 -3.34 3.24 2.90
N PHE A 19 -4.54 3.17 3.44
CA PHE A 19 -5.66 2.49 2.81
C PHE A 19 -6.82 3.45 2.61
N ILE A 20 -7.59 3.19 1.57
CA ILE A 20 -8.89 3.80 1.35
C ILE A 20 -9.96 2.71 1.40
N GLU A 21 -11.05 2.98 2.11
CA GLU A 21 -12.21 2.08 2.09
C GLU A 21 -13.12 2.45 0.92
N LYS A 22 -13.21 1.54 -0.06
CA LYS A 22 -14.10 1.67 -1.21
C LYS A 22 -14.91 0.40 -1.35
N TYR A 23 -16.24 0.52 -1.40
CA TYR A 23 -17.15 -0.63 -1.49
C TYR A 23 -16.89 -1.70 -0.42
N GLU A 24 -16.69 -1.27 0.83
CA GLU A 24 -16.36 -2.13 1.98
C GLU A 24 -15.05 -2.92 1.87
N LEU A 25 -14.23 -2.63 0.86
CA LEU A 25 -12.90 -3.18 0.65
C LEU A 25 -11.84 -2.14 0.99
N GLN A 26 -10.82 -2.54 1.75
CA GLN A 26 -9.64 -1.73 1.97
C GLN A 26 -8.73 -1.88 0.75
N LEU A 27 -8.46 -0.78 0.07
CA LEU A 27 -7.54 -0.72 -1.05
C LEU A 27 -6.29 0.05 -0.60
N PRO A 28 -5.07 -0.49 -0.82
CA PRO A 28 -3.86 0.26 -0.50
C PRO A 28 -3.76 1.51 -1.39
N GLU A 29 -3.37 2.63 -0.81
CA GLU A 29 -3.14 3.90 -1.50
C GLU A 29 -1.74 4.42 -1.13
N TYR A 30 -1.05 5.03 -2.08
CA TYR A 30 0.19 5.75 -1.76
C TYR A 30 -0.09 7.06 -1.04
N VAL A 31 0.54 7.30 0.11
CA VAL A 31 0.42 8.59 0.83
C VAL A 31 0.98 9.76 0.00
N ILE A 32 2.03 9.48 -0.77
CA ILE A 32 2.84 10.44 -1.52
C ILE A 32 2.22 10.92 -2.84
N CYS A 33 1.48 10.06 -3.54
CA CYS A 33 0.89 10.38 -4.83
C CYS A 33 -0.62 10.14 -4.87
N THR A 34 -1.22 9.75 -3.74
CA THR A 34 -2.67 9.48 -3.59
C THR A 34 -3.20 8.48 -4.63
N LYS A 35 -2.32 7.62 -5.13
CA LYS A 35 -2.66 6.62 -6.14
C LYS A 35 -3.18 5.37 -5.45
N VAL A 36 -4.43 5.04 -5.73
CA VAL A 36 -5.08 3.83 -5.23
C VAL A 36 -4.61 2.61 -6.03
N LEU A 37 -4.20 1.58 -5.33
CA LEU A 37 -3.77 0.29 -5.85
C LEU A 37 -4.86 -0.76 -5.65
N SER A 38 -4.81 -1.81 -6.47
CA SER A 38 -5.70 -2.95 -6.34
C SER A 38 -5.38 -3.80 -5.11
N ASN A 39 -6.38 -4.51 -4.58
CA ASN A 39 -6.24 -5.37 -3.40
C ASN A 39 -5.10 -6.43 -3.52
N ASP A 40 -4.80 -6.94 -4.72
CA ASP A 40 -3.70 -7.90 -4.94
C ASP A 40 -2.31 -7.30 -4.62
N SER A 41 -2.21 -5.97 -4.67
CA SER A 41 -0.99 -5.23 -4.32
C SER A 41 -0.80 -5.10 -2.81
N MET A 42 -1.75 -5.50 -1.96
CA MET A 42 -1.64 -5.37 -0.49
C MET A 42 -0.59 -6.31 0.13
N ARG A 43 0.03 -7.19 -0.66
CA ARG A 43 1.19 -7.97 -0.21
C ARG A 43 2.39 -7.03 0.03
N PRO A 44 3.07 -7.10 1.19
CA PRO A 44 4.17 -6.18 1.54
C PRO A 44 5.30 -6.17 0.50
N ASN A 45 5.71 -7.35 0.02
CA ASN A 45 6.72 -7.48 -1.03
C ASN A 45 6.31 -6.77 -2.35
N CYS A 46 5.01 -6.75 -2.67
CA CYS A 46 4.51 -6.03 -3.85
C CYS A 46 4.54 -4.52 -3.61
N LEU A 47 4.09 -4.05 -2.45
CA LEU A 47 4.12 -2.62 -2.09
C LEU A 47 5.55 -2.07 -2.10
N GLU A 48 6.50 -2.75 -1.48
CA GLU A 48 7.91 -2.33 -1.49
C GLU A 48 8.49 -2.27 -2.91
N ARG A 49 8.19 -3.26 -3.75
CA ARG A 49 8.63 -3.26 -5.15
C ARG A 49 7.99 -2.13 -5.95
N LEU A 50 6.69 -1.93 -5.80
CA LEU A 50 5.97 -0.88 -6.51
C LEU A 50 6.43 0.50 -6.04
N LEU A 51 6.74 0.69 -4.75
CA LEU A 51 7.36 1.91 -4.23
C LEU A 51 8.72 2.15 -4.89
N LYS A 52 9.59 1.13 -4.96
CA LYS A 52 10.90 1.22 -5.65
C LYS A 52 10.77 1.55 -7.13
N GLN A 53 9.72 1.07 -7.81
CA GLN A 53 9.50 1.28 -9.24
C GLN A 53 8.82 2.63 -9.56
N GLN A 54 7.76 2.99 -8.82
CA GLN A 54 7.02 4.24 -9.03
C GLN A 54 7.72 5.43 -8.39
N HIS A 55 8.42 5.20 -7.29
CA HIS A 55 9.07 6.22 -6.49
C HIS A 55 10.48 5.78 -6.06
N PRO A 56 11.41 5.58 -7.02
CA PRO A 56 12.80 5.19 -6.73
C PRO A 56 13.52 6.17 -5.81
N THR A 57 13.05 7.42 -5.74
CA THR A 57 13.56 8.49 -4.87
C THR A 57 13.05 8.43 -3.43
N LEU A 58 11.97 7.69 -3.17
CA LEU A 58 11.34 7.52 -1.85
C LEU A 58 11.68 6.20 -1.19
N VAL A 59 12.54 5.39 -1.80
CA VAL A 59 13.20 4.28 -1.11
C VAL A 59 13.99 4.93 0.02
N PHE A 60 13.39 4.97 1.21
CA PHE A 60 13.94 5.60 2.39
C PHE A 60 15.37 5.11 2.56
N LYS A 61 16.33 5.96 2.19
CA LYS A 61 17.66 5.90 2.79
C LYS A 61 17.41 6.28 4.23
N THR A 62 17.18 5.28 5.08
CA THR A 62 17.32 5.42 6.52
C THR A 62 18.73 5.97 6.73
N LYS A 63 18.81 7.27 7.03
CA LYS A 63 20.05 8.00 7.25
C LYS A 63 20.38 8.01 8.73
#